data_AF-A0A2A3AUK3-F1
#
_entry.id   AF-A0A2A3AUK3-F1
#
_cell.length_a   1.000
_cell.length_b   1.000
_cell.length_c   1.000
_cell.angle_alpha   90.00
_cell.angle_beta   90.00
_cell.angle_gamma   90.00
#
_symmetry.space_group_name_H-M   'P 1'
#
loop_
_entity.id
_entity.type
_entity.pdbx_description
1 polymer ?
#
loop_
_entity_poly.entity_id
_entity_poly.type
_entity_poly.pdbx_seq_one_letter_code
_entity_poly.pdbx_strand_id
1 'polypeptide(L)'
;MANADLAAGGSMRTSLSAFIAGLALAGAVSVARAEDDEILQRPDSAAILDIAKGFGSARMGKDDNGDPMISGRIDGVKYLIYFYGCEDHENCKSLQFATGFADPLTADQANAWNAKYRWVRAYSGDGSNFRMDVSFAGGITRANLEKQFSNWNAMAGNIKDFVSGK
;
A
#
# COMPACT_ATOMS: atom_id res chain seq x y z
N MET A 1 17.04 49.15 76.27
CA MET A 1 18.31 48.92 76.98
C MET A 1 18.90 47.62 76.45
N ALA A 2 20.20 47.64 76.13
CA ALA A 2 21.01 46.64 75.41
C ALA A 2 20.80 46.60 73.88
N ASN A 3 21.82 46.65 73.04
CA ASN A 3 23.20 47.12 73.14
C ASN A 3 23.71 47.27 71.70
N ALA A 4 24.72 48.11 71.53
CA ALA A 4 25.31 48.46 70.26
C ALA A 4 26.43 47.48 69.84
N ASP A 5 26.86 47.66 68.59
CA ASP A 5 28.27 47.73 68.15
C ASP A 5 28.79 46.72 67.10
N LEU A 6 29.24 47.32 65.98
CA LEU A 6 30.51 47.17 65.24
C LEU A 6 30.93 45.77 64.72
N ALA A 7 31.63 45.58 63.60
CA ALA A 7 32.23 46.43 62.58
C ALA A 7 32.91 45.53 61.50
N ALA A 8 33.34 46.17 60.40
CA ALA A 8 34.49 45.84 59.53
C ALA A 8 34.44 44.50 58.74
N GLY A 9 34.95 44.36 57.54
CA GLY A 9 35.94 45.06 56.73
C GLY A 9 36.51 43.97 55.80
N GLY A 10 36.36 44.07 54.48
CA GLY A 10 37.45 44.53 53.63
C GLY A 10 37.97 43.41 52.73
N SER A 11 38.09 43.74 51.44
CA SER A 11 39.22 43.44 50.55
C SER A 11 38.85 42.80 49.22
N MET A 12 39.16 43.59 48.19
CA MET A 12 39.03 43.40 46.77
C MET A 12 40.20 42.58 46.23
N ARG A 13 39.99 41.52 45.43
CA ARG A 13 40.97 41.01 44.44
C ARG A 13 40.33 40.32 43.23
N THR A 14 40.31 41.06 42.13
CA THR A 14 40.78 40.72 40.76
C THR A 14 40.26 39.48 40.00
N SER A 15 39.48 39.79 38.95
CA SER A 15 39.44 39.28 37.56
C SER A 15 39.90 37.85 37.22
N LEU A 16 39.08 37.07 36.48
CA LEU A 16 39.07 36.91 35.01
C LEU A 16 38.10 35.78 34.56
N SER A 17 37.46 35.96 33.39
CA SER A 17 36.95 34.89 32.47
C SER A 17 35.69 34.11 32.91
N ALA A 18 34.71 33.72 32.11
CA ALA A 18 34.48 33.68 30.65
C ALA A 18 32.95 33.52 30.38
N PHE A 19 32.54 33.73 29.12
CA PHE A 19 31.37 33.23 28.35
C PHE A 19 30.34 32.35 29.09
N ILE A 20 29.03 32.52 28.85
CA ILE A 20 28.30 31.83 27.77
C ILE A 20 26.99 32.58 27.45
N ALA A 21 26.81 32.96 26.19
CA ALA A 21 25.50 33.14 25.58
C ALA A 21 24.95 31.75 25.24
N GLY A 22 23.74 31.42 25.69
CA GLY A 22 23.11 30.11 25.45
C GLY A 22 21.59 30.23 25.30
N LEU A 23 21.14 30.20 24.04
CA LEU A 23 19.75 30.05 23.59
C LEU A 23 19.03 28.88 24.30
N ALA A 24 17.83 29.13 24.83
CA ALA A 24 16.86 28.06 25.08
C ALA A 24 15.76 28.14 24.02
N LEU A 25 16.01 27.53 22.85
CA LEU A 25 14.98 27.24 21.86
C LEU A 25 14.14 26.08 22.42
N ALA A 26 13.01 26.39 23.04
CA ALA A 26 12.02 25.37 23.41
C ALA A 26 11.37 24.85 22.11
N GLY A 27 11.96 23.81 21.54
CA GLY A 27 11.42 23.13 20.36
C GLY A 27 10.07 22.50 20.69
N ALA A 28 9.01 22.97 20.03
CA ALA A 28 7.77 22.23 19.94
C ALA A 28 8.06 20.91 19.20
N VAL A 29 8.17 19.81 19.93
CA VAL A 29 8.20 18.49 19.31
C VAL A 29 6.77 18.23 18.84
N SER A 30 6.53 18.39 17.54
CA SER A 30 5.30 17.90 16.92
C SER A 30 5.25 16.39 17.13
N VAL A 31 4.40 15.92 18.04
CA VAL A 31 4.06 14.50 18.12
C VAL A 31 3.23 14.20 16.88
N ALA A 32 3.90 13.75 15.81
CA ALA A 32 3.22 13.12 14.71
C ALA A 32 2.48 11.90 15.29
N ARG A 33 1.15 11.91 15.23
CA ARG A 33 0.37 10.70 15.47
C ARG A 33 0.69 9.75 14.32
N ALA A 34 1.30 8.61 14.62
CA ALA A 34 1.24 7.48 13.71
C ALA A 34 -0.23 7.10 13.59
N GLU A 35 -0.79 7.13 12.38
CA GLU A 35 -2.04 6.41 12.14
C GLU A 35 -1.71 4.94 12.31
N ASP A 36 -2.40 4.25 13.22
CA ASP A 36 -2.33 2.79 13.32
C ASP A 36 -2.95 2.24 12.03
N ASP A 37 -2.10 1.98 11.03
CA ASP A 37 -2.52 1.31 9.81
C ASP A 37 -3.07 -0.06 10.18
N GLU A 38 -4.37 -0.26 9.93
CA GLU A 38 -5.00 -1.57 10.11
C GLU A 38 -4.25 -2.62 9.28
N ILE A 39 -3.66 -3.61 9.95
CA ILE A 39 -2.99 -4.74 9.32
C ILE A 39 -4.02 -5.84 9.06
N LEU A 40 -4.43 -5.97 7.81
CA LEU A 40 -5.35 -7.00 7.36
C LEU A 40 -4.62 -8.34 7.26
N GLN A 41 -5.03 -9.31 8.07
CA GLN A 41 -4.44 -10.66 8.10
C GLN A 41 -5.03 -11.59 7.02
N ARG A 42 -6.17 -11.21 6.44
CA ARG A 42 -6.88 -11.99 5.42
C ARG A 42 -7.66 -11.05 4.49
N PRO A 43 -7.99 -11.48 3.27
CA PRO A 43 -8.82 -10.71 2.35
C PRO A 43 -10.25 -10.60 2.90
N ASP A 44 -10.66 -9.39 3.31
CA ASP A 44 -12.05 -9.07 3.61
C ASP A 44 -12.77 -8.64 2.34
N SER A 45 -13.79 -9.39 1.92
CA SER A 45 -14.42 -9.20 0.62
C SER A 45 -15.14 -7.85 0.50
N ALA A 46 -15.71 -7.34 1.59
CA ALA A 46 -16.37 -6.04 1.61
C ALA A 46 -15.36 -4.89 1.48
N ALA A 47 -14.26 -4.93 2.22
CA ALA A 47 -13.18 -3.96 2.15
C ALA A 47 -12.51 -3.95 0.77
N ILE A 48 -12.30 -5.11 0.17
CA ILE A 48 -11.70 -5.22 -1.18
C ILE A 48 -12.66 -4.69 -2.24
N LEU A 49 -13.97 -4.95 -2.10
CA LEU A 49 -14.98 -4.38 -2.98
C LEU A 49 -15.01 -2.85 -2.87
N ASP A 50 -14.92 -2.31 -1.66
CA ASP A 50 -14.89 -0.87 -1.42
C ASP A 50 -13.68 -0.21 -2.11
N ILE A 51 -12.48 -0.75 -1.90
CA ILE A 51 -11.27 -0.29 -2.59
C ILE A 51 -11.45 -0.39 -4.12
N ALA A 52 -11.96 -1.52 -4.62
CA ALA A 52 -12.19 -1.72 -6.06
C ALA A 52 -13.12 -0.65 -6.66
N LYS A 53 -14.15 -0.22 -5.94
CA LYS A 53 -15.06 0.86 -6.35
C LYS A 53 -14.36 2.22 -6.44
N GLY A 54 -13.27 2.43 -5.71
CA GLY A 54 -12.43 3.63 -5.81
C GLY A 54 -11.65 3.73 -7.12
N PHE A 55 -11.38 2.61 -7.80
CA PHE A 55 -10.63 2.57 -9.06
C PHE A 55 -11.54 2.48 -10.31
N GLY A 56 -12.78 2.01 -10.14
CA GLY A 56 -13.71 1.86 -11.25
C GLY A 56 -15.00 1.16 -10.84
N SER A 57 -15.77 0.68 -11.82
CA SER A 57 -16.98 -0.08 -11.50
C SER A 57 -16.59 -1.44 -10.93
N ALA A 58 -17.16 -1.85 -9.79
CA ALA A 58 -16.93 -3.15 -9.20
C ALA A 58 -18.22 -3.74 -8.59
N ARG A 59 -18.36 -5.07 -8.64
CA ARG A 59 -19.52 -5.81 -8.14
C ARG A 59 -19.07 -7.11 -7.48
N MET A 60 -19.68 -7.45 -6.36
CA MET A 60 -19.50 -8.75 -5.71
C MET A 60 -20.21 -9.84 -6.50
N GLY A 61 -19.63 -11.03 -6.48
CA GLY A 61 -20.15 -12.26 -7.02
C GLY A 61 -19.47 -13.45 -6.35
N LYS A 62 -19.57 -14.61 -6.99
CA LYS A 62 -18.89 -15.83 -6.58
C LYS A 62 -18.25 -16.50 -7.79
N ASP A 63 -17.18 -17.25 -7.58
CA ASP A 63 -16.62 -18.13 -8.60
C ASP A 63 -17.40 -19.45 -8.70
N ASP A 64 -16.93 -20.34 -9.58
CA ASP A 64 -17.57 -21.64 -9.84
C ASP A 64 -17.53 -22.58 -8.63
N ASN A 65 -16.60 -22.37 -7.69
CA ASN A 65 -16.50 -23.12 -6.45
C ASN A 65 -17.34 -22.52 -5.33
N GLY A 66 -17.89 -21.31 -5.52
CA GLY A 66 -18.68 -20.59 -4.52
C GLY A 66 -17.89 -19.60 -3.68
N ASP A 67 -16.57 -19.48 -3.92
CA ASP A 67 -15.70 -18.53 -3.23
C ASP A 67 -16.01 -17.10 -3.67
N PRO A 68 -15.76 -16.09 -2.82
CA PRO A 68 -15.98 -14.70 -3.19
C PRO A 68 -15.22 -14.32 -4.46
N MET A 69 -15.85 -13.54 -5.32
CA MET A 69 -15.21 -12.98 -6.52
C MET A 69 -15.70 -11.57 -6.74
N ILE A 70 -14.82 -10.67 -7.14
CA ILE A 70 -15.21 -9.32 -7.58
C ILE A 70 -15.04 -9.22 -9.08
N SER A 71 -16.05 -8.72 -9.78
CA SER A 71 -15.95 -8.34 -11.18
C SER A 71 -15.93 -6.82 -11.30
N GLY A 72 -15.10 -6.30 -12.20
CA GLY A 72 -14.98 -4.86 -12.36
C GLY A 72 -14.51 -4.39 -13.73
N ARG A 73 -14.37 -3.08 -13.86
CA ARG A 73 -13.79 -2.41 -15.01
C ARG A 73 -12.99 -1.18 -14.58
N ILE A 74 -11.77 -1.11 -15.07
CA ILE A 74 -10.82 -0.01 -14.88
C ILE A 74 -10.28 0.36 -16.26
N ASP A 75 -10.28 1.65 -16.62
CA ASP A 75 -9.79 2.17 -17.92
C ASP A 75 -10.33 1.43 -19.17
N GLY A 76 -11.56 0.94 -19.08
CA GLY A 76 -12.19 0.18 -20.16
C GLY A 76 -11.79 -1.31 -20.20
N VAL A 77 -10.86 -1.77 -19.37
CA VAL A 77 -10.47 -3.18 -19.24
C VAL A 77 -11.34 -3.86 -18.19
N LYS A 78 -12.04 -4.92 -18.58
CA LYS A 78 -12.76 -5.77 -17.63
C LYS A 78 -11.76 -6.59 -16.83
N TYR A 79 -12.00 -6.78 -15.55
CA TYR A 79 -11.17 -7.64 -14.72
C TYR A 79 -12.00 -8.39 -13.70
N LEU A 80 -11.40 -9.44 -13.15
CA LEU A 80 -11.88 -10.20 -12.01
C LEU A 80 -10.84 -10.13 -10.89
N ILE A 81 -11.30 -10.21 -9.64
CA ILE A 81 -10.47 -10.50 -8.48
C ILE A 81 -11.00 -11.80 -7.89
N TYR A 82 -10.19 -12.84 -7.97
CA TYR A 82 -10.44 -14.11 -7.33
C TYR A 82 -9.86 -14.12 -5.92
N PHE A 83 -10.58 -14.76 -5.01
CA PHE A 83 -10.14 -15.00 -3.64
C PHE A 83 -9.64 -16.45 -3.57
N TYR A 84 -8.42 -16.64 -3.08
CA TYR A 84 -7.77 -17.96 -3.08
C TYR A 84 -7.37 -18.43 -1.69
N GLY A 85 -7.28 -19.76 -1.54
CA GLY A 85 -6.94 -20.40 -0.28
C GLY A 85 -8.05 -20.26 0.77
N CYS A 86 -9.30 -20.25 0.34
CA CYS A 86 -10.45 -20.13 1.22
C CYS A 86 -10.71 -21.44 1.97
N GLU A 87 -11.21 -21.31 3.20
CA GLU A 87 -11.71 -22.39 4.04
C GLU A 87 -13.22 -22.17 4.18
N ASP A 88 -14.03 -23.14 3.71
CA ASP A 88 -15.50 -23.06 3.69
C ASP A 88 -16.05 -21.78 3.02
N HIS A 89 -15.45 -21.37 1.89
CA HIS A 89 -15.77 -20.14 1.14
C HIS A 89 -15.50 -18.83 1.90
N GLU A 90 -14.77 -18.91 3.02
CA GLU A 90 -14.37 -17.78 3.84
C GLU A 90 -12.86 -17.84 4.12
N ASN A 91 -12.34 -16.90 4.91
CA ASN A 91 -10.98 -16.96 5.48
C ASN A 91 -9.85 -17.20 4.47
N CYS A 92 -10.01 -16.69 3.25
CA CYS A 92 -9.06 -16.77 2.14
C CYS A 92 -7.67 -16.20 2.53
N LYS A 93 -6.63 -16.52 1.76
CA LYS A 93 -5.24 -16.14 2.06
C LYS A 93 -4.62 -15.20 1.04
N SER A 94 -5.18 -15.11 -0.16
CA SER A 94 -4.63 -14.29 -1.24
C SER A 94 -5.71 -13.84 -2.22
N LEU A 95 -5.33 -12.89 -3.06
CA LEU A 95 -6.11 -12.42 -4.19
C LEU A 95 -5.36 -12.67 -5.49
N GLN A 96 -6.10 -12.84 -6.57
CA GLN A 96 -5.57 -12.77 -7.93
C GLN A 96 -6.42 -11.84 -8.76
N PHE A 97 -5.81 -10.76 -9.24
CA PHE A 97 -6.36 -9.94 -10.31
C PHE A 97 -6.17 -10.67 -11.63
N ALA A 98 -7.22 -10.72 -12.44
CA ALA A 98 -7.22 -11.40 -13.72
C ALA A 98 -7.95 -10.59 -14.79
N THR A 99 -7.42 -10.56 -16.00
CA THR A 99 -8.16 -10.18 -17.21
C THR A 99 -7.79 -11.14 -18.34
N GLY A 100 -8.72 -11.34 -19.25
CA GLY A 100 -8.46 -12.14 -20.45
C GLY A 100 -9.18 -11.62 -21.68
N PHE A 101 -8.65 -11.99 -22.85
CA PHE A 101 -9.15 -11.62 -24.17
C PHE A 101 -9.23 -12.86 -25.06
N ALA A 102 -10.10 -12.81 -26.07
CA ALA A 102 -10.37 -13.96 -26.94
C ALA A 102 -9.14 -14.38 -27.76
N ASP A 103 -8.37 -13.40 -28.25
CA ASP A 103 -7.20 -13.69 -29.08
C ASP A 103 -6.05 -14.22 -28.21
N PRO A 104 -5.46 -15.38 -28.55
CA PRO A 104 -4.39 -15.99 -27.77
C PRO A 104 -3.05 -15.27 -27.95
N LEU A 105 -2.22 -15.28 -26.89
CA LEU A 105 -0.81 -14.90 -27.00
C LEU A 105 0.04 -16.11 -27.35
N THR A 106 1.04 -15.91 -28.20
CA THR A 106 2.15 -16.88 -28.33
C THR A 106 3.04 -16.85 -27.08
N ALA A 107 3.82 -17.91 -26.86
CA ALA A 107 4.80 -17.95 -25.78
C ALA A 107 5.81 -16.80 -25.87
N ASP A 108 6.24 -16.44 -27.08
CA ASP A 108 7.18 -15.33 -27.31
C ASP A 108 6.56 -13.97 -26.97
N GLN A 109 5.28 -13.75 -27.33
CA GLN A 109 4.55 -12.53 -26.96
C GLN A 109 4.40 -12.42 -25.44
N ALA A 110 4.02 -13.51 -24.77
CA ALA A 110 3.89 -13.54 -23.32
C ALA A 110 5.24 -13.29 -22.62
N ASN A 111 6.32 -13.90 -23.11
CA ASN A 111 7.67 -13.70 -22.59
C ASN A 111 8.16 -12.27 -22.81
N ALA A 112 7.92 -11.68 -23.98
CA ALA A 112 8.26 -10.30 -24.27
C ALA A 112 7.53 -9.32 -23.34
N TRP A 113 6.24 -9.55 -23.09
CA TRP A 113 5.48 -8.81 -22.09
C TRP A 113 6.09 -8.93 -20.69
N ASN A 114 6.36 -10.16 -20.25
CA ASN A 114 6.90 -10.45 -18.91
C ASN A 114 8.31 -9.89 -18.70
N ALA A 115 9.10 -9.77 -19.78
CA ALA A 115 10.41 -9.13 -19.74
C ALA A 115 10.30 -7.59 -19.62
N LYS A 116 9.25 -7.00 -20.18
CA LYS A 116 9.04 -5.54 -20.20
C LYS A 116 8.35 -5.02 -18.94
N TYR A 117 7.37 -5.75 -18.41
CA TYR A 117 6.52 -5.28 -17.32
C TYR A 117 6.64 -6.14 -16.07
N ARG A 118 6.73 -5.49 -14.90
CA ARG A 118 7.05 -6.17 -13.65
C ARG A 118 5.85 -6.73 -12.89
N TRP A 119 4.69 -6.05 -12.95
CA TRP A 119 3.60 -6.32 -11.99
C TRP A 119 2.58 -7.35 -12.45
N VAL A 120 2.28 -7.39 -13.75
CA VAL A 120 1.26 -8.29 -14.30
C VAL A 120 1.93 -9.27 -15.24
N ARG A 121 1.69 -10.56 -15.03
CA ARG A 121 2.22 -11.63 -15.88
C ARG A 121 1.25 -11.95 -17.01
N ALA A 122 1.77 -12.13 -18.22
CA ALA A 122 1.03 -12.65 -19.36
C ALA A 122 1.31 -14.15 -19.54
N TYR A 123 0.30 -14.87 -19.98
CA TYR A 123 0.37 -16.31 -20.27
C TYR A 123 -0.11 -16.57 -21.70
N SER A 124 0.58 -17.48 -22.38
CA SER A 124 0.12 -18.07 -23.65
C SER A 124 -0.88 -19.19 -23.39
N GLY A 125 -1.69 -19.53 -24.40
CA GLY A 125 -2.73 -20.56 -24.30
C GLY A 125 -4.04 -20.10 -24.93
N ASP A 126 -5.16 -20.66 -24.49
CA ASP A 126 -6.49 -20.28 -24.97
C ASP A 126 -6.83 -18.87 -24.48
N GLY A 127 -6.82 -17.92 -25.41
CA GLY A 127 -6.95 -16.50 -25.15
C GLY A 127 -5.72 -15.87 -24.49
N SER A 128 -5.69 -14.54 -24.47
CA SER A 128 -4.69 -13.78 -23.72
C SER A 128 -5.09 -13.77 -22.26
N ASN A 129 -4.16 -14.11 -21.35
CA ASN A 129 -4.45 -14.16 -19.91
C ASN A 129 -3.41 -13.36 -19.13
N PHE A 130 -3.88 -12.38 -18.36
CA PHE A 130 -3.03 -11.50 -17.56
C PHE A 130 -3.39 -11.63 -16.08
N ARG A 131 -2.39 -11.88 -15.22
CA ARG A 131 -2.61 -12.14 -13.79
C ARG A 131 -1.62 -11.40 -12.89
N MET A 132 -2.12 -10.95 -11.74
CA MET A 132 -1.31 -10.41 -10.65
C MET A 132 -1.83 -10.92 -9.30
N ASP A 133 -0.96 -11.53 -8.52
CA ASP A 133 -1.30 -12.13 -7.24
C ASP A 133 -0.91 -11.20 -6.09
N VAL A 134 -1.73 -11.18 -5.04
CA VAL A 134 -1.49 -10.42 -3.81
C VAL A 134 -1.62 -11.37 -2.63
N SER A 135 -0.52 -11.52 -1.90
CA SER A 135 -0.48 -12.34 -0.67
C SER A 135 -0.88 -11.50 0.54
N PHE A 136 -1.67 -12.10 1.45
CA PHE A 136 -1.93 -11.55 2.77
C PHE A 136 -1.05 -12.22 3.85
N ALA A 137 -0.12 -13.10 3.46
CA ALA A 137 0.79 -13.75 4.40
C ALA A 137 1.66 -12.71 5.12
N GLY A 138 1.65 -12.75 6.46
CA GLY A 138 2.34 -11.75 7.30
C GLY A 138 1.56 -10.45 7.49
N GLY A 139 0.36 -10.34 6.90
CA GLY A 139 -0.48 -9.16 6.96
C GLY A 139 -0.14 -8.10 5.92
N ILE A 140 -1.15 -7.34 5.51
CA ILE A 140 -1.04 -6.24 4.56
C ILE A 140 -1.82 -5.04 5.09
N THR A 141 -1.25 -3.83 5.01
CA THR A 141 -2.00 -2.62 5.39
C THR A 141 -2.99 -2.25 4.28
N ARG A 142 -4.07 -1.54 4.64
CA ARG A 142 -4.99 -0.97 3.63
C ARG A 142 -4.26 -0.13 2.58
N ALA A 143 -3.33 0.73 3.02
CA ALA A 143 -2.53 1.55 2.13
C ALA A 143 -1.70 0.70 1.14
N ASN A 144 -1.11 -0.41 1.59
CA ASN A 144 -0.39 -1.32 0.69
C ASN A 144 -1.34 -2.00 -0.30
N LEU A 145 -2.51 -2.45 0.15
CA LEU A 145 -3.53 -3.06 -0.70
C LEU A 145 -3.99 -2.08 -1.80
N GLU A 146 -4.24 -0.82 -1.46
CA GLU A 146 -4.55 0.24 -2.44
C GLU A 146 -3.42 0.44 -3.47
N LYS A 147 -2.14 0.28 -3.06
CA LYS A 147 -1.02 0.28 -4.02
C LYS A 147 -1.04 -0.93 -4.95
N GLN A 148 -1.52 -2.10 -4.51
CA GLN A 148 -1.73 -3.23 -5.43
C GLN A 148 -2.79 -2.90 -6.48
N PHE A 149 -3.92 -2.30 -6.08
CA PHE A 149 -4.91 -1.81 -7.05
C PHE A 149 -4.34 -0.75 -7.99
N SER A 150 -3.52 0.17 -7.48
CA SER A 150 -2.83 1.16 -8.30
C SER A 150 -1.88 0.52 -9.32
N ASN A 151 -1.17 -0.55 -8.95
CA ASN A 151 -0.33 -1.31 -9.88
C ASN A 151 -1.18 -1.95 -10.97
N TRP A 152 -2.31 -2.57 -10.62
CA TRP A 152 -3.25 -3.13 -11.60
C TRP A 152 -3.79 -2.06 -12.55
N ASN A 153 -4.22 -0.92 -12.02
CA ASN A 153 -4.72 0.22 -12.78
C ASN A 153 -3.68 0.72 -13.81
N ALA A 154 -2.44 0.96 -13.36
CA ALA A 154 -1.37 1.39 -14.25
C ALA A 154 -1.05 0.36 -15.36
N MET A 155 -1.27 -0.93 -15.08
CA MET A 155 -1.07 -2.00 -16.06
C MET A 155 -2.26 -2.20 -16.99
N ALA A 156 -3.48 -1.83 -16.61
CA ALA A 156 -4.67 -1.99 -17.44
C ALA A 156 -4.54 -1.26 -18.79
N GLY A 157 -4.02 -0.02 -18.79
CA GLY A 157 -3.72 0.71 -20.02
C GLY A 157 -2.70 -0.01 -20.91
N ASN A 158 -1.58 -0.45 -20.32
CA ASN A 158 -0.54 -1.20 -21.04
C ASN A 158 -1.08 -2.50 -21.66
N ILE A 159 -1.93 -3.24 -20.93
CA ILE A 159 -2.55 -4.48 -21.41
C ILE A 159 -3.40 -4.17 -22.64
N LYS A 160 -4.25 -3.15 -22.55
CA LYS A 160 -5.13 -2.73 -23.63
C LYS A 160 -4.36 -2.37 -24.90
N ASP A 161 -3.28 -1.60 -24.77
CA ASP A 161 -2.46 -1.21 -25.92
C ASP A 161 -1.77 -2.42 -26.55
N PHE A 162 -1.19 -3.29 -25.72
CA PHE A 162 -0.52 -4.51 -26.17
C PHE A 162 -1.45 -5.45 -26.94
N VAL A 163 -2.66 -5.73 -26.43
CA VAL A 163 -3.62 -6.60 -27.13
C VAL A 163 -4.26 -5.93 -28.34
N SER A 164 -4.23 -4.60 -28.42
CA SER A 164 -4.72 -3.84 -29.58
C SER A 164 -3.65 -3.66 -30.67
N GLY A 165 -2.42 -4.16 -30.45
CA GLY A 165 -1.28 -3.96 -31.35
C GLY A 165 -0.79 -2.51 -31.42
N LYS A 166 -1.02 -1.72 -30.38
CA LYS A 166 -0.59 -0.31 -30.27
C LYS A 166 0.64 -0.14 -29.40
#